data_AF-A0A3B0PMP6-F1
#
_entry.id   AF-A0A3B0PMP6-F1
#
_cell.length_a   1.000
_cell.length_b   1.000
_cell.length_c   1.000
_cell.angle_alpha   90.00
_cell.angle_beta   90.00
_cell.angle_gamma   90.00
#
_symmetry.space_group_name_H-M   'P 1'
#
loop_
_entity.id
_entity.type
_entity.pdbx_description
1 polymer ?
#
loop_
_entity_poly.entity_id
_entity_poly.type
_entity_poly.pdbx_seq_one_letter_code
_entity_poly.pdbx_strand_id
1 'polypeptide(L)'
;MPNLNKLLNCLSLTQNIELTQRNSCPKAVKTSVLVGLLALSIIFIMLGALALAGSASLGLLIFGSVCISFLVLGFILGKLIKKTPTSIPFSRSEIIQPPLNAQGEAALAYAKSQLDTERGRIEIGDWSDLRPPINNDISYLIELRSEKYQAVLNLLGVDASGELTFPSLEAVSDPIFTRTVTELLQLSFAISLYSLRDLDSYKQRYDVSSNLEALARQNSAYYKTFYMMSRAYSLIRHLDMHCAGDISPDLIEARVSRFYQEGTVENDWRFIYNCFCEQARWYLGNEEEAYERECRLIKHSRADLNRRFGHAGTTPT
;
A
#
# COMPACT_ATOMS: atom_id res chain seq x y z
N MET A 1 -13.30 29.43 -9.04
CA MET A 1 -13.64 28.31 -8.14
C MET A 1 -12.72 27.15 -8.49
N PRO A 2 -11.62 26.92 -7.75
CA PRO A 2 -10.79 25.76 -8.00
C PRO A 2 -11.54 24.50 -7.55
N ASN A 3 -11.47 23.48 -8.40
CA ASN A 3 -12.29 22.28 -8.34
C ASN A 3 -11.69 21.29 -7.32
N LEU A 4 -12.28 21.22 -6.12
CA LEU A 4 -11.88 20.33 -5.01
C LEU A 4 -11.76 18.85 -5.43
N ASN A 5 -12.46 18.44 -6.49
CA ASN A 5 -12.40 17.09 -7.05
C ASN A 5 -11.05 16.73 -7.70
N LYS A 6 -10.20 17.70 -8.06
CA LYS A 6 -8.84 17.41 -8.57
C LYS A 6 -7.84 17.08 -7.47
N LEU A 7 -8.00 17.61 -6.26
CA LEU A 7 -7.15 17.28 -5.11
C LEU A 7 -7.56 15.96 -4.43
N LEU A 8 -8.86 15.62 -4.47
CA LEU A 8 -9.30 14.26 -4.18
C LEU A 8 -8.79 13.26 -5.23
N ASN A 9 -8.55 13.69 -6.48
CA ASN A 9 -7.85 12.90 -7.49
C ASN A 9 -6.32 12.84 -7.30
N CYS A 10 -5.71 13.55 -6.34
CA CYS A 10 -4.35 13.20 -5.89
C CYS A 10 -4.32 11.90 -5.07
N LEU A 11 -5.48 11.37 -4.63
CA LEU A 11 -5.61 9.96 -4.22
C LEU A 11 -5.65 9.00 -5.42
N SER A 12 -5.86 9.50 -6.64
CA SER A 12 -5.88 8.74 -7.90
C SER A 12 -4.59 8.85 -8.74
N LEU A 13 -3.61 9.65 -8.30
CA LEU A 13 -2.31 9.85 -8.97
C LEU A 13 -1.33 8.66 -8.86
N THR A 14 -1.84 7.47 -8.52
CA THR A 14 -1.20 6.19 -8.82
C THR A 14 -2.10 5.28 -9.65
N GLN A 15 -2.76 5.79 -10.68
CA GLN A 15 -2.89 5.02 -11.93
C GLN A 15 -1.54 4.99 -12.64
N ASN A 16 -0.51 4.45 -11.98
CA ASN A 16 0.78 4.23 -12.61
C ASN A 16 0.74 2.89 -13.30
N ILE A 17 0.48 2.98 -14.60
CA ILE A 17 0.83 2.01 -15.62
C ILE A 17 2.32 1.69 -15.42
N GLU A 18 2.64 0.58 -14.75
CA GLU A 18 4.00 0.05 -14.75
C GLU A 18 4.32 -0.44 -16.17
N LEU A 19 4.98 0.42 -16.95
CA LEU A 19 5.79 0.01 -18.10
C LEU A 19 6.83 -0.99 -17.59
N THR A 20 6.52 -2.26 -17.81
CA THR A 20 7.26 -3.40 -17.27
C THR A 20 8.60 -3.51 -17.98
N GLN A 21 9.65 -2.95 -17.40
CA GLN A 21 11.02 -3.11 -17.92
C GLN A 21 11.95 -3.72 -16.86
N ARG A 22 11.78 -5.03 -16.61
CA ARG A 22 12.86 -6.05 -16.64
C ARG A 22 12.40 -7.40 -16.10
N ASN A 23 12.56 -8.40 -16.95
CA ASN A 23 12.83 -9.82 -16.66
C ASN A 23 11.81 -10.60 -15.80
N SER A 24 10.52 -10.40 -16.03
CA SER A 24 9.57 -11.51 -15.86
C SER A 24 9.31 -12.12 -17.23
N CYS A 25 9.62 -13.42 -17.39
CA CYS A 25 9.20 -14.16 -18.57
C CYS A 25 7.68 -14.00 -18.70
N PRO A 26 7.13 -13.45 -19.82
CA PRO A 26 5.81 -12.87 -19.78
C PRO A 26 4.78 -13.98 -19.61
N LYS A 27 3.90 -13.86 -18.62
CA LYS A 27 2.69 -14.69 -18.53
C LYS A 27 1.90 -14.65 -19.85
N ALA A 28 1.98 -13.52 -20.58
CA ALA A 28 1.45 -13.36 -21.94
C ALA A 28 2.09 -14.29 -22.99
N VAL A 29 3.39 -14.58 -22.91
CA VAL A 29 4.08 -15.52 -23.82
C VAL A 29 3.66 -16.96 -23.52
N LYS A 30 3.46 -17.31 -22.25
CA LYS A 30 2.93 -18.65 -21.89
C LYS A 30 1.50 -18.84 -22.40
N THR A 31 0.65 -17.81 -22.32
CA THR A 31 -0.72 -17.87 -22.82
C THR A 31 -0.77 -17.84 -24.35
N SER A 32 0.07 -17.04 -25.02
CA SER A 32 0.09 -16.99 -26.49
C SER A 32 0.66 -18.26 -27.12
N VAL A 33 1.67 -18.89 -26.50
CA VAL A 33 2.19 -20.20 -26.92
C VAL A 33 1.13 -21.29 -26.71
N LEU A 34 0.38 -21.26 -25.61
CA LEU A 34 -0.70 -22.23 -25.36
C LEU A 34 -1.85 -22.09 -26.38
N VAL A 35 -2.26 -20.85 -26.68
CA VAL A 35 -3.29 -20.57 -27.70
C VAL A 35 -2.80 -20.97 -29.09
N GLY A 36 -1.52 -20.70 -29.42
CA GLY A 36 -0.90 -21.13 -30.67
C GLY A 36 -0.87 -22.64 -30.84
N LEU A 37 -0.47 -23.40 -29.80
CA LEU A 37 -0.45 -24.86 -29.81
C LEU A 37 -1.86 -25.46 -29.93
N LEU A 38 -2.86 -24.84 -29.31
CA LEU A 38 -4.26 -25.28 -29.41
C LEU A 38 -4.79 -25.08 -30.84
N ALA A 39 -4.55 -23.90 -31.42
CA ALA A 39 -4.95 -23.60 -32.80
C ALA A 39 -4.27 -24.55 -33.81
N LEU A 40 -2.97 -24.81 -33.65
CA LEU A 40 -2.24 -25.74 -34.51
C LEU A 40 -2.80 -27.16 -34.43
N SER A 41 -3.11 -27.63 -33.22
CA SER A 41 -3.67 -28.97 -33.00
C SER A 41 -5.05 -29.13 -33.64
N ILE A 42 -5.90 -28.09 -33.57
CA ILE A 42 -7.21 -28.08 -34.25
C ILE A 42 -7.04 -28.10 -35.77
N ILE A 43 -6.10 -27.32 -36.32
CA ILE A 43 -5.81 -27.29 -37.76
C ILE A 43 -5.37 -28.69 -38.25
N PHE A 44 -4.50 -29.38 -37.51
CA PHE A 44 -4.08 -30.74 -37.86
C PHE A 44 -5.21 -31.76 -37.84
N ILE A 45 -6.14 -31.66 -36.88
CA ILE A 45 -7.31 -32.54 -36.82
C ILE A 45 -8.27 -32.24 -37.99
N MET A 46 -8.51 -30.98 -38.31
CA MET A 46 -9.38 -30.59 -39.42
C MET A 46 -8.80 -31.01 -40.77
N LEU A 47 -7.49 -30.80 -40.99
CA LEU A 47 -6.80 -31.26 -42.20
C LEU A 47 -6.77 -32.80 -42.29
N GLY A 48 -6.55 -33.49 -41.16
CA GLY A 48 -6.63 -34.94 -41.08
C GLY A 48 -8.03 -35.49 -41.41
N ALA A 49 -9.08 -34.87 -40.86
CA ALA A 49 -10.46 -35.25 -41.11
C ALA A 49 -10.89 -34.96 -42.56
N LEU A 50 -10.42 -33.85 -43.14
CA LEU A 50 -10.70 -33.51 -44.54
C LEU A 50 -9.97 -34.45 -45.53
N ALA A 51 -8.74 -34.86 -45.17
CA ALA A 51 -7.93 -35.78 -45.98
C ALA A 51 -8.28 -37.27 -45.77
N LEU A 52 -9.22 -37.61 -44.88
CA LEU A 52 -9.72 -38.98 -44.70
C LEU A 52 -10.47 -39.51 -45.94
N ALA A 53 -10.91 -38.61 -46.81
CA ALA A 53 -11.42 -38.94 -48.14
C ALA A 53 -10.32 -39.41 -49.13
N GLY A 54 -9.03 -39.22 -48.80
CA GLY A 54 -7.90 -39.52 -49.67
C GLY A 54 -6.78 -40.26 -48.94
N SER A 55 -7.08 -41.38 -48.27
CA SER A 55 -6.17 -42.48 -47.83
C SER A 55 -4.83 -42.15 -47.12
N ALA A 56 -4.50 -40.90 -46.79
CA ALA A 56 -3.19 -40.50 -46.26
C ALA A 56 -3.25 -39.78 -44.90
N SER A 57 -4.39 -39.80 -44.20
CA SER A 57 -4.64 -38.86 -43.10
C SER A 57 -4.69 -39.44 -41.68
N LEU A 58 -4.58 -40.76 -41.52
CA LEU A 58 -4.68 -41.42 -40.22
C LEU A 58 -3.59 -40.95 -39.23
N GLY A 59 -2.37 -40.74 -39.71
CA GLY A 59 -1.24 -40.30 -38.89
C GLY A 59 -1.41 -38.89 -38.31
N LEU A 60 -2.00 -37.97 -39.07
CA LEU A 60 -2.26 -36.59 -38.65
C LEU A 60 -3.34 -36.53 -37.56
N LEU A 61 -4.34 -37.40 -37.64
CA LEU A 61 -5.43 -37.49 -36.67
C LEU A 61 -4.97 -38.09 -35.33
N ILE A 62 -4.12 -39.12 -35.38
CA ILE A 62 -3.47 -39.67 -34.19
C ILE A 62 -2.58 -38.61 -33.53
N PHE A 63 -1.75 -37.90 -34.31
CA PHE A 63 -0.87 -36.88 -33.74
C PHE A 63 -1.66 -35.71 -33.11
N GLY A 64 -2.68 -35.20 -33.81
CA GLY A 64 -3.53 -34.13 -33.30
C GLY A 64 -4.30 -34.52 -32.03
N SER A 65 -4.85 -35.74 -31.96
CA SER A 65 -5.58 -36.23 -30.78
C SER A 65 -4.68 -36.41 -29.55
N VAL A 66 -3.45 -36.89 -29.74
CA VAL A 66 -2.46 -37.04 -28.66
C VAL A 66 -2.06 -35.67 -28.11
N CYS A 67 -1.80 -34.69 -28.98
CA CYS A 67 -1.45 -33.33 -28.56
C CYS A 67 -2.56 -32.66 -27.73
N ILE A 68 -3.83 -32.79 -28.15
CA ILE A 68 -4.96 -32.27 -27.37
C ILE A 68 -5.08 -32.97 -26.01
N SER A 69 -4.90 -34.29 -25.96
CA SER A 69 -4.98 -35.05 -24.72
C SER A 69 -3.95 -34.59 -23.68
N PHE A 70 -2.70 -34.34 -24.10
CA PHE A 70 -1.66 -33.80 -23.22
C PHE A 70 -1.96 -32.36 -22.76
N LEU A 71 -2.53 -31.51 -23.63
CA LEU A 71 -2.92 -30.14 -23.27
C LEU A 71 -4.06 -30.13 -22.24
N VAL A 72 -5.06 -30.99 -22.41
CA VAL A 72 -6.18 -31.13 -21.46
C VAL A 72 -5.69 -31.69 -20.12
N LEU A 73 -4.84 -32.72 -20.15
CA LEU A 73 -4.26 -33.30 -18.93
C LEU A 73 -3.40 -32.28 -18.17
N GLY A 74 -2.57 -31.50 -18.89
CA GLY A 74 -1.78 -30.42 -18.30
C GLY A 74 -2.62 -29.29 -17.70
N PHE A 75 -3.76 -28.96 -18.32
CA PHE A 75 -4.70 -27.96 -17.80
C PHE A 75 -5.42 -28.45 -16.54
N ILE A 76 -5.82 -29.72 -16.49
CA ILE A 76 -6.45 -30.35 -15.33
C ILE A 76 -5.45 -30.45 -14.18
N LEU A 77 -4.23 -30.95 -14.40
CA LEU A 77 -3.18 -30.97 -13.37
C LEU A 77 -2.82 -29.56 -12.90
N GLY A 78 -2.75 -28.58 -13.81
CA GLY A 78 -2.49 -27.18 -13.46
C GLY A 78 -3.59 -26.55 -12.61
N LYS A 79 -4.84 -27.02 -12.72
CA LYS A 79 -5.95 -26.62 -11.84
C LYS A 79 -5.97 -27.39 -10.52
N LEU A 80 -5.64 -28.68 -10.51
CA LEU A 80 -5.57 -29.51 -9.30
C LEU A 80 -4.40 -29.14 -8.38
N ILE A 81 -3.28 -28.67 -8.93
CA ILE A 81 -2.12 -28.21 -8.15
C ILE A 81 -2.33 -26.77 -7.62
N LYS A 82 -3.30 -26.02 -8.16
CA LYS A 82 -3.68 -24.71 -7.59
C LYS A 82 -4.67 -24.90 -6.43
N LYS A 83 -4.08 -24.86 -5.23
CA LYS A 83 -4.72 -24.64 -3.92
C LYS A 83 -5.50 -25.81 -3.35
N THR A 84 -4.79 -26.75 -2.75
CA THR A 84 -5.10 -27.01 -1.33
C THR A 84 -4.44 -25.87 -0.56
N PRO A 85 -5.18 -24.93 0.05
CA PRO A 85 -4.56 -24.05 1.04
C PRO A 85 -4.18 -24.97 2.19
N THR A 86 -2.92 -25.35 2.26
CA THR A 86 -2.34 -25.81 3.51
C THR A 86 -2.30 -24.57 4.39
N SER A 87 -3.45 -24.23 4.99
CA SER A 87 -3.45 -23.42 6.20
C SER A 87 -2.74 -24.28 7.22
N ILE A 88 -1.41 -24.19 7.25
CA ILE A 88 -0.69 -24.46 8.48
C ILE A 88 -1.35 -23.48 9.45
N PRO A 89 -2.10 -23.94 10.47
CA PRO A 89 -2.53 -23.04 11.49
C PRO A 89 -1.24 -22.47 12.06
N PHE A 90 -0.99 -21.18 11.77
CA PHE A 90 0.03 -20.46 12.47
C PHE A 90 -0.49 -20.43 13.91
N SER A 91 -0.03 -21.40 14.70
CA SER A 91 -0.33 -21.48 16.11
C SER A 91 0.19 -20.18 16.69
N ARG A 92 -0.74 -19.29 17.04
CA ARG A 92 -0.51 -17.98 17.68
C ARG A 92 0.06 -18.15 19.11
N SER A 93 0.74 -19.25 19.38
CA SER A 93 1.43 -19.55 20.61
C SER A 93 2.63 -18.60 20.72
N GLU A 94 2.40 -17.53 21.48
CA GLU A 94 3.40 -16.67 22.14
C GLU A 94 4.15 -15.60 21.32
N ILE A 95 3.62 -15.14 20.18
CA ILE A 95 4.13 -13.86 19.63
C ILE A 95 3.40 -12.71 20.32
N ILE A 96 3.98 -12.23 21.43
CA ILE A 96 3.52 -11.04 22.15
C ILE A 96 3.50 -9.86 21.18
N GLN A 97 2.39 -9.11 21.15
CA GLN A 97 2.32 -7.87 20.38
C GLN A 97 3.41 -6.91 20.86
N PRO A 98 4.23 -6.34 19.96
CA PRO A 98 5.27 -5.41 20.37
C PRO A 98 4.64 -4.25 21.16
N PRO A 99 5.27 -3.78 22.24
CA PRO A 99 4.79 -2.61 22.96
C PRO A 99 4.89 -1.37 22.07
N LEU A 100 4.16 -0.32 22.42
CA LEU A 100 4.39 0.99 21.82
C LEU A 100 5.63 1.62 22.46
N ASN A 101 6.36 2.42 21.68
CA ASN A 101 7.38 3.29 22.25
C ASN A 101 6.72 4.56 22.82
N ALA A 102 7.49 5.35 23.57
CA ALA A 102 6.99 6.56 24.23
C ALA A 102 6.33 7.55 23.25
N GLN A 103 6.91 7.74 22.07
CA GLN A 103 6.34 8.60 21.03
C GLN A 103 5.02 8.05 20.46
N GLY A 104 4.90 6.72 20.29
CA GLY A 104 3.67 6.06 19.87
C GLY A 104 2.57 6.16 20.93
N GLU A 105 2.89 6.02 22.20
CA GLU A 105 1.96 6.24 23.31
C GLU A 105 1.48 7.70 23.35
N ALA A 106 2.40 8.65 23.25
CA ALA A 106 2.08 10.07 23.19
C ALA A 106 1.20 10.42 21.98
N ALA A 107 1.46 9.81 20.81
CA ALA A 107 0.64 10.00 19.62
C ALA A 107 -0.80 9.49 19.80
N LEU A 108 -0.98 8.34 20.45
CA LEU A 108 -2.32 7.84 20.79
C LEU A 108 -3.03 8.73 21.82
N ALA A 109 -2.32 9.18 22.85
CA ALA A 109 -2.87 10.06 23.87
C ALA A 109 -3.33 11.39 23.25
N TYR A 110 -2.52 11.96 22.35
CA TYR A 110 -2.89 13.16 21.58
C TYR A 110 -4.15 12.92 20.74
N ALA A 111 -4.16 11.86 19.91
CA ALA A 111 -5.30 11.58 19.03
C ALA A 111 -6.60 11.37 19.81
N LYS A 112 -6.52 10.67 20.96
CA LYS A 112 -7.66 10.48 21.85
C LYS A 112 -8.16 11.81 22.43
N SER A 113 -7.25 12.64 22.94
CA SER A 113 -7.60 13.97 23.47
C SER A 113 -8.26 14.87 22.42
N GLN A 114 -7.73 14.89 21.19
CA GLN A 114 -8.33 15.61 20.08
C GLN A 114 -9.72 15.08 19.75
N LEU A 115 -9.88 13.75 19.68
CA LEU A 115 -11.17 13.14 19.42
C LEU A 115 -12.19 13.48 20.52
N ASP A 116 -11.83 13.36 21.79
CA ASP A 116 -12.72 13.67 22.92
C ASP A 116 -13.15 15.14 22.92
N THR A 117 -12.28 16.03 22.46
CA THR A 117 -12.57 17.48 22.37
C THR A 117 -13.43 17.82 21.17
N GLU A 118 -13.13 17.26 19.99
CA GLU A 118 -13.67 17.72 18.71
C GLU A 118 -14.83 16.87 18.20
N ARG A 119 -15.09 15.69 18.79
CA ARG A 119 -16.12 14.73 18.30
C ARG A 119 -17.48 15.38 18.07
N GLY A 120 -17.90 16.30 18.93
CA GLY A 120 -19.20 16.95 18.84
C GLY A 120 -19.39 17.85 17.61
N ARG A 121 -18.31 18.29 16.96
CA ARG A 121 -18.37 19.17 15.76
C ARG A 121 -18.06 18.46 14.46
N ILE A 122 -17.59 17.21 14.51
CA ILE A 122 -17.14 16.48 13.32
C ILE A 122 -18.35 15.80 12.68
N GLU A 123 -18.63 16.16 11.43
CA GLU A 123 -19.53 15.40 10.57
C GLU A 123 -18.73 14.32 9.86
N ILE A 124 -19.12 13.05 10.03
CA ILE A 124 -18.44 11.93 9.36
C ILE A 124 -18.95 11.80 7.93
N GLY A 125 -18.03 11.81 6.96
CA GLY A 125 -18.34 11.50 5.57
C GLY A 125 -18.79 10.05 5.35
N ASP A 126 -19.59 9.82 4.31
CA ASP A 126 -19.96 8.46 3.91
C ASP A 126 -18.73 7.69 3.37
N TRP A 127 -18.63 6.41 3.74
CA TRP A 127 -17.60 5.51 3.24
C TRP A 127 -17.86 5.05 1.79
N SER A 128 -18.94 5.53 1.17
CA SER A 128 -19.34 5.20 -0.19
C SER A 128 -19.47 3.68 -0.36
N ASP A 129 -18.89 3.11 -1.42
CA ASP A 129 -18.89 1.65 -1.66
C ASP A 129 -17.88 0.86 -0.81
N LEU A 130 -17.17 1.51 0.13
CA LEU A 130 -16.19 0.83 0.98
C LEU A 130 -16.84 0.23 2.21
N ARG A 131 -16.34 -0.93 2.62
CA ARG A 131 -16.66 -1.47 3.94
C ARG A 131 -16.10 -0.55 5.03
N PRO A 132 -16.94 0.04 5.89
CA PRO A 132 -16.50 0.97 6.92
C PRO A 132 -15.70 0.25 8.03
N PRO A 133 -14.89 1.00 8.81
CA PRO A 133 -14.26 0.46 10.00
C PRO A 133 -15.31 0.01 11.04
N ILE A 134 -14.97 -0.99 11.85
CA ILE A 134 -15.81 -1.41 12.99
C ILE A 134 -15.70 -0.40 14.12
N ASN A 135 -14.47 0.06 14.41
CA ASN A 135 -14.22 1.16 15.31
C ASN A 135 -14.57 2.50 14.65
N ASN A 136 -15.71 3.07 15.05
CA ASN A 136 -16.19 4.35 14.53
C ASN A 136 -15.23 5.52 14.80
N ASP A 137 -14.37 5.44 15.81
CA ASP A 137 -13.37 6.48 16.10
C ASP A 137 -12.41 6.69 14.94
N ILE A 138 -12.16 5.65 14.14
CA ILE A 138 -11.34 5.75 12.93
C ILE A 138 -11.94 6.78 11.96
N SER A 139 -13.26 6.79 11.77
CA SER A 139 -13.93 7.72 10.86
C SER A 139 -13.78 9.17 11.33
N TYR A 140 -13.99 9.44 12.62
CA TYR A 140 -13.81 10.79 13.18
C TYR A 140 -12.35 11.27 13.09
N LEU A 141 -11.39 10.39 13.39
CA LEU A 141 -9.97 10.73 13.30
C LEU A 141 -9.54 11.06 11.87
N ILE A 142 -10.15 10.45 10.86
CA ILE A 142 -9.86 10.74 9.45
C ILE A 142 -10.25 12.17 9.09
N GLU A 143 -11.36 12.67 9.59
CA GLU A 143 -11.75 14.07 9.37
C GLU A 143 -10.75 15.02 10.03
N LEU A 144 -10.39 14.77 11.30
CA LEU A 144 -9.34 15.54 11.99
C LEU A 144 -7.99 15.50 11.25
N ARG A 145 -7.60 14.31 10.78
CA ARG A 145 -6.38 14.15 9.97
C ARG A 145 -6.48 14.92 8.67
N SER A 146 -7.64 14.95 8.03
CA SER A 146 -7.86 15.66 6.77
C SER A 146 -7.74 17.17 6.97
N GLU A 147 -8.30 17.72 8.05
CA GLU A 147 -8.09 19.12 8.44
C GLU A 147 -6.61 19.46 8.61
N LYS A 148 -5.85 18.62 9.34
CA LYS A 148 -4.41 18.82 9.54
C LYS A 148 -3.61 18.64 8.26
N TYR A 149 -4.00 17.71 7.41
CA TYR A 149 -3.38 17.52 6.10
C TYR A 149 -3.55 18.77 5.24
N GLN A 150 -4.76 19.33 5.18
CA GLN A 150 -5.02 20.60 4.48
C GLN A 150 -4.23 21.75 5.10
N ALA A 151 -4.11 21.81 6.44
CA ALA A 151 -3.26 22.80 7.10
C ALA A 151 -1.78 22.68 6.67
N VAL A 152 -1.23 21.47 6.57
CA VAL A 152 0.13 21.25 6.03
C VAL A 152 0.22 21.76 4.60
N LEU A 153 -0.73 21.41 3.73
CA LEU A 153 -0.73 21.86 2.33
C LEU A 153 -0.81 23.38 2.21
N ASN A 154 -1.60 24.04 3.05
CA ASN A 154 -1.72 25.50 3.07
C ASN A 154 -0.45 26.22 3.54
N LEU A 155 0.43 25.51 4.26
CA LEU A 155 1.74 26.03 4.65
C LEU A 155 2.80 25.81 3.56
N LEU A 156 2.49 25.00 2.54
CA LEU A 156 3.33 24.90 1.36
C LEU A 156 3.11 26.12 0.45
N GLY A 157 4.14 26.50 -0.29
CA GLY A 157 4.03 27.58 -1.27
C GLY A 157 3.16 27.15 -2.46
N VAL A 158 2.63 28.14 -3.18
CA VAL A 158 1.98 27.93 -4.47
C VAL A 158 2.72 28.79 -5.48
N ASP A 159 3.14 28.22 -6.59
CA ASP A 159 3.83 28.98 -7.64
C ASP A 159 2.87 29.84 -8.47
N ALA A 160 3.43 30.58 -9.42
CA ALA A 160 2.67 31.42 -10.34
C ALA A 160 1.67 30.64 -11.22
N SER A 161 1.81 29.32 -11.34
CA SER A 161 0.91 28.44 -12.10
C SER A 161 -0.24 27.86 -11.25
N GLY A 162 -0.21 28.08 -9.93
CA GLY A 162 -1.20 27.52 -9.01
C GLY A 162 -0.85 26.12 -8.49
N GLU A 163 0.37 25.64 -8.75
CA GLU A 163 0.85 24.33 -8.31
C GLU A 163 1.56 24.44 -6.95
N LEU A 164 1.46 23.39 -6.14
CA LEU A 164 2.16 23.32 -4.85
C LEU A 164 3.66 23.28 -5.06
N THR A 165 4.39 24.17 -4.39
CA THR A 165 5.85 24.17 -4.37
C THR A 165 6.37 23.57 -3.08
N PHE A 166 7.60 23.07 -3.15
CA PHE A 166 8.36 22.74 -1.96
C PHE A 166 8.44 23.94 -0.99
N PRO A 167 8.47 23.70 0.33
CA PRO A 167 8.54 24.77 1.31
C PRO A 167 9.88 25.52 1.17
N SER A 168 9.90 26.81 1.49
CA SER A 168 11.17 27.55 1.61
C SER A 168 11.95 27.08 2.85
N LEU A 169 13.23 27.46 2.96
CA LEU A 169 14.04 27.11 4.13
C LEU A 169 13.46 27.67 5.43
N GLU A 170 12.89 28.89 5.36
CA GLU A 170 12.23 29.55 6.47
C GLU A 170 10.95 28.83 6.86
N ALA A 171 10.16 28.39 5.88
CA ALA A 171 8.89 27.68 6.12
C ALA A 171 9.08 26.34 6.83
N VAL A 172 10.12 25.58 6.49
CA VAL A 172 10.45 24.32 7.18
C VAL A 172 10.87 24.58 8.62
N SER A 173 11.58 25.67 8.86
CA SER A 173 12.07 26.05 10.19
C SER A 173 10.98 26.71 11.05
N ASP A 174 9.79 26.96 10.50
CA ASP A 174 8.67 27.55 11.21
C ASP A 174 8.13 26.59 12.29
N PRO A 175 8.04 27.02 13.57
CA PRO A 175 7.40 26.25 14.62
C PRO A 175 5.96 25.82 14.29
N ILE A 176 5.21 26.62 13.52
CA ILE A 176 3.85 26.31 13.09
C ILE A 176 3.86 25.13 12.11
N PHE A 177 4.79 25.11 11.15
CA PHE A 177 4.97 24.00 10.23
C PHE A 177 5.31 22.72 11.00
N THR A 178 6.33 22.79 11.85
CA THR A 178 6.77 21.67 12.68
C THR A 178 5.62 21.12 13.55
N ARG A 179 4.84 21.99 14.20
CA ARG A 179 3.69 21.57 15.01
C ARG A 179 2.62 20.90 14.16
N THR A 180 2.23 21.51 13.05
CA THR A 180 1.16 21.00 12.17
C THR A 180 1.53 19.63 11.58
N VAL A 181 2.79 19.46 11.20
CA VAL A 181 3.33 18.18 10.73
C VAL A 181 3.30 17.11 11.84
N THR A 182 3.70 17.48 13.06
CA THR A 182 3.67 16.57 14.21
C THR A 182 2.26 16.06 14.47
N GLU A 183 1.28 16.98 14.51
CA GLU A 183 -0.13 16.66 14.72
C GLU A 183 -0.67 15.73 13.60
N LEU A 184 -0.30 16.00 12.34
CA LEU A 184 -0.66 15.14 11.20
C LEU A 184 -0.09 13.72 11.36
N LEU A 185 1.18 13.58 11.76
CA LEU A 185 1.82 12.27 11.95
C LEU A 185 1.19 11.52 13.13
N GLN A 186 0.88 12.19 14.23
CA GLN A 186 0.24 11.58 15.40
C GLN A 186 -1.17 11.04 15.05
N LEU A 187 -1.98 11.82 14.33
CA LEU A 187 -3.30 11.37 13.85
C LEU A 187 -3.17 10.22 12.84
N SER A 188 -2.23 10.33 11.90
CA SER A 188 -1.98 9.27 10.90
C SER A 188 -1.55 7.96 11.56
N PHE A 189 -0.68 8.04 12.56
CA PHE A 189 -0.27 6.89 13.37
C PHE A 189 -1.46 6.27 14.09
N ALA A 190 -2.26 7.08 14.79
CA ALA A 190 -3.42 6.59 15.55
C ALA A 190 -4.43 5.88 14.65
N ILE A 191 -4.76 6.44 13.48
CA ILE A 191 -5.65 5.82 12.51
C ILE A 191 -5.09 4.48 12.02
N SER A 192 -3.84 4.45 11.58
CA SER A 192 -3.22 3.21 11.08
C SER A 192 -3.15 2.15 12.18
N LEU A 193 -2.82 2.51 13.42
CA LEU A 193 -2.75 1.59 14.55
C LEU A 193 -4.14 1.09 15.00
N TYR A 194 -5.14 1.95 15.11
CA TYR A 194 -6.52 1.53 15.40
C TYR A 194 -7.06 0.62 14.30
N SER A 195 -6.73 0.89 13.04
CA SER A 195 -7.11 0.00 11.93
C SER A 195 -6.50 -1.39 12.09
N LEU A 196 -5.23 -1.48 12.50
CA LEU A 196 -4.58 -2.77 12.78
C LEU A 196 -5.24 -3.50 13.96
N ARG A 197 -5.51 -2.79 15.06
CA ARG A 197 -6.14 -3.35 16.27
C ARG A 197 -7.58 -3.81 16.04
N ASP A 198 -8.26 -3.22 15.07
CA ASP A 198 -9.66 -3.49 14.75
C ASP A 198 -9.83 -4.62 13.69
N LEU A 199 -8.72 -5.20 13.21
CA LEU A 199 -8.74 -6.28 12.21
C LEU A 199 -9.42 -7.56 12.69
N ASP A 200 -9.29 -7.94 13.96
CA ASP A 200 -9.93 -9.15 14.47
C ASP A 200 -11.47 -9.02 14.43
N SER A 201 -12.01 -7.87 14.83
CA SER A 201 -13.44 -7.54 14.71
C SER A 201 -13.90 -7.46 13.25
N TYR A 202 -13.10 -6.84 12.38
CA TYR A 202 -13.39 -6.78 10.94
C TYR A 202 -13.49 -8.18 10.30
N LYS A 203 -12.52 -9.05 10.58
CA LYS A 203 -12.50 -10.41 10.03
C LYS A 203 -13.72 -11.22 10.45
N GLN A 204 -14.14 -11.10 11.71
CA GLN A 204 -15.35 -11.75 12.22
C GLN A 204 -16.61 -11.25 11.50
N ARG A 205 -16.76 -9.93 11.32
CA ARG A 205 -17.96 -9.35 10.69
C ARG A 205 -18.10 -9.70 9.22
N TYR A 206 -16.98 -9.78 8.50
CA TYR A 206 -16.97 -9.88 7.04
C TYR A 206 -16.41 -11.20 6.50
N ASP A 207 -16.26 -12.20 7.37
CA ASP A 207 -15.76 -13.55 7.08
C ASP A 207 -14.47 -13.52 6.25
N VAL A 208 -13.43 -12.88 6.81
CA VAL A 208 -12.13 -12.72 6.17
C VAL A 208 -11.08 -13.61 6.83
N SER A 209 -10.36 -14.38 6.02
CA SER A 209 -9.53 -15.50 6.49
C SER A 209 -8.22 -15.08 7.17
N SER A 210 -7.68 -13.89 6.85
CA SER A 210 -6.42 -13.42 7.42
C SER A 210 -6.31 -11.90 7.47
N ASN A 211 -5.38 -11.38 8.28
CA ASN A 211 -5.06 -9.95 8.33
C ASN A 211 -4.57 -9.43 6.97
N LEU A 212 -3.74 -10.21 6.30
CA LEU A 212 -3.22 -9.88 4.98
C LEU A 212 -4.36 -9.71 3.97
N GLU A 213 -5.35 -10.60 3.99
CA GLU A 213 -6.53 -10.47 3.15
C GLU A 213 -7.37 -9.23 3.51
N ALA A 214 -7.56 -8.95 4.81
CA ALA A 214 -8.29 -7.77 5.27
C ALA A 214 -7.63 -6.46 4.82
N LEU A 215 -6.30 -6.40 4.87
CA LEU A 215 -5.50 -5.23 4.50
C LEU A 215 -5.28 -5.08 2.99
N ALA A 216 -5.38 -6.15 2.19
CA ALA A 216 -5.19 -6.09 0.74
C ALA A 216 -6.47 -5.79 -0.06
N ARG A 217 -7.66 -5.89 0.57
CA ARG A 217 -8.96 -5.66 -0.08
C ARG A 217 -9.19 -4.16 -0.36
N GLN A 218 -9.10 -3.75 -1.62
CA GLN A 218 -9.25 -2.33 -2.01
C GLN A 218 -10.63 -1.72 -1.71
N ASN A 219 -11.67 -2.55 -1.58
CA ASN A 219 -13.02 -2.12 -1.20
C ASN A 219 -13.22 -2.04 0.34
N SER A 220 -12.14 -1.88 1.09
CA SER A 220 -12.14 -1.82 2.56
C SER A 220 -11.54 -0.51 3.04
N ALA A 221 -12.14 0.09 4.07
CA ALA A 221 -11.55 1.23 4.78
C ALA A 221 -10.13 0.93 5.26
N TYR A 222 -9.88 -0.30 5.73
CA TYR A 222 -8.60 -0.76 6.27
C TYR A 222 -7.47 -0.75 5.25
N TYR A 223 -7.80 -0.99 3.97
CA TYR A 223 -6.83 -0.82 2.90
C TYR A 223 -6.35 0.63 2.82
N LYS A 224 -7.27 1.61 2.90
CA LYS A 224 -6.90 3.04 2.85
C LYS A 224 -6.18 3.50 4.11
N THR A 225 -6.68 3.14 5.28
CA THR A 225 -6.19 3.65 6.57
C THR A 225 -4.84 3.07 6.97
N PHE A 226 -4.50 1.86 6.53
CA PHE A 226 -3.17 1.27 6.73
C PHE A 226 -2.04 2.16 6.19
N TYR A 227 -2.24 2.79 5.02
CA TYR A 227 -1.20 3.58 4.36
C TYR A 227 -1.09 5.02 4.90
N MET A 228 -1.96 5.46 5.80
CA MET A 228 -2.00 6.87 6.22
C MET A 228 -0.72 7.31 6.91
N MET A 229 -0.17 6.50 7.83
CA MET A 229 1.08 6.82 8.51
C MET A 229 2.27 6.85 7.54
N SER A 230 2.44 5.82 6.72
CA SER A 230 3.57 5.73 5.80
C SER A 230 3.55 6.80 4.72
N ARG A 231 2.38 7.16 4.20
CA ARG A 231 2.23 8.26 3.22
C ARG A 231 2.51 9.61 3.85
N ALA A 232 1.98 9.87 5.05
CA ALA A 232 2.27 11.11 5.77
C ALA A 232 3.78 11.23 6.04
N TYR A 233 4.39 10.20 6.63
CA TYR A 233 5.83 10.21 6.91
C TYR A 233 6.67 10.37 5.63
N SER A 234 6.30 9.69 4.54
CA SER A 234 7.03 9.80 3.28
C SER A 234 6.93 11.20 2.67
N LEU A 235 5.76 11.83 2.76
CA LEU A 235 5.61 13.23 2.37
C LEU A 235 6.51 14.13 3.21
N ILE A 236 6.52 13.97 4.53
CA ILE A 236 7.35 14.80 5.41
C ILE A 236 8.84 14.58 5.18
N ARG A 237 9.29 13.34 5.01
CA ARG A 237 10.68 13.06 4.62
C ARG A 237 11.02 13.73 3.30
N HIS A 238 10.10 13.71 2.33
CA HIS A 238 10.31 14.33 1.03
C HIS A 238 10.38 15.87 1.13
N LEU A 239 9.43 16.50 1.80
CA LEU A 239 9.42 17.95 2.05
C LEU A 239 10.63 18.39 2.90
N ASP A 240 11.12 17.51 3.79
CA ASP A 240 12.30 17.82 4.58
C ASP A 240 13.64 17.62 3.83
N MET A 241 13.63 16.85 2.74
CA MET A 241 14.81 16.67 1.89
C MET A 241 14.85 17.66 0.72
N HIS A 242 13.71 18.17 0.29
CA HIS A 242 13.57 19.02 -0.88
C HIS A 242 12.84 20.32 -0.51
N CYS A 243 13.55 21.45 -0.56
CA CYS A 243 12.97 22.79 -0.53
C CYS A 243 12.95 23.41 -1.94
N ALA A 244 12.20 24.51 -2.10
CA ALA A 244 12.24 25.29 -3.32
C ALA A 244 13.59 25.99 -3.48
N GLY A 245 14.17 25.94 -4.68
CA GLY A 245 15.45 26.58 -5.04
C GLY A 245 16.66 25.64 -5.02
N ASP A 246 17.82 26.17 -5.42
CA ASP A 246 19.10 25.45 -5.38
C ASP A 246 19.62 25.41 -3.94
N ILE A 247 19.52 24.23 -3.30
CA ILE A 247 20.03 24.00 -1.96
C ILE A 247 21.35 23.24 -2.05
N SER A 248 22.32 23.60 -1.22
CA SER A 248 23.57 22.85 -1.16
C SER A 248 23.37 21.42 -0.67
N PRO A 249 24.11 20.44 -1.22
CA PRO A 249 24.07 19.06 -0.72
C PRO A 249 24.33 18.95 0.79
N ASP A 250 25.20 19.79 1.33
CA ASP A 250 25.54 19.82 2.76
C ASP A 250 24.34 20.18 3.64
N LEU A 251 23.49 21.10 3.19
CA LEU A 251 22.30 21.51 3.95
C LEU A 251 21.24 20.40 3.92
N ILE A 252 21.10 19.68 2.80
CA ILE A 252 20.24 18.50 2.71
C ILE A 252 20.77 17.41 3.66
N GLU A 253 22.07 17.15 3.69
CA GLU A 253 22.67 16.16 4.59
C GLU A 253 22.47 16.54 6.07
N ALA A 254 22.64 17.81 6.42
CA ALA A 254 22.39 18.30 7.77
C ALA A 254 20.95 18.06 8.22
N ARG A 255 19.97 18.30 7.34
CA ARG A 255 18.54 18.07 7.62
C ARG A 255 18.21 16.59 7.73
N VAL A 256 18.69 15.77 6.80
CA VAL A 256 18.55 14.30 6.89
C VAL A 256 19.15 13.76 8.18
N SER A 257 20.25 14.33 8.66
CA SER A 257 20.90 13.92 9.90
C SER A 257 20.04 14.17 11.15
N ARG A 258 19.16 15.18 11.14
CA ARG A 258 18.25 15.47 12.27
C ARG A 258 17.35 14.27 12.59
N PHE A 259 16.83 13.57 11.59
CA PHE A 259 16.05 12.34 11.82
C PHE A 259 16.78 11.28 12.68
N TYR A 260 18.11 11.28 12.68
CA TYR A 260 18.94 10.33 13.45
C TYR A 260 19.62 10.98 14.65
N GLN A 261 19.36 12.25 14.93
CA GLN A 261 19.88 12.98 16.07
C GLN A 261 18.86 13.01 17.20
N GLU A 262 19.20 12.42 18.33
CA GLU A 262 18.36 12.40 19.53
C GLU A 262 18.02 13.83 20.00
N GLY A 263 16.78 14.02 20.46
CA GLY A 263 16.27 15.30 20.95
C GLY A 263 15.76 16.25 19.86
N THR A 264 15.79 15.85 18.59
CA THR A 264 15.15 16.61 17.50
C THR A 264 13.72 16.13 17.24
N VAL A 265 12.88 17.04 16.73
CA VAL A 265 11.48 16.71 16.39
C VAL A 265 11.43 15.69 15.23
N GLU A 266 12.35 15.78 14.27
CA GLU A 266 12.45 14.82 13.18
C GLU A 266 12.78 13.40 13.66
N ASN A 267 13.59 13.30 14.71
CA ASN A 267 13.88 12.02 15.36
C ASN A 267 12.63 11.44 16.03
N ASP A 268 11.84 12.26 16.71
CA ASP A 268 10.54 11.82 17.27
C ASP A 268 9.59 11.34 16.17
N TRP A 269 9.49 12.06 15.04
CA TRP A 269 8.69 11.63 13.88
C TRP A 269 9.13 10.26 13.37
N ARG A 270 10.44 10.02 13.28
CA ARG A 270 11.00 8.72 12.89
C ARG A 270 10.62 7.63 13.89
N PHE A 271 10.66 7.91 15.20
CA PHE A 271 10.27 6.94 16.22
C PHE A 271 8.79 6.57 16.14
N ILE A 272 7.89 7.53 15.87
CA ILE A 272 6.46 7.24 15.63
C ILE A 272 6.29 6.35 14.40
N TYR A 273 6.96 6.68 13.28
CA TYR A 273 6.88 5.90 12.04
C TYR A 273 7.41 4.47 12.22
N ASN A 274 8.55 4.31 12.90
CA ASN A 274 9.14 3.00 13.16
C ASN A 274 8.28 2.18 14.12
N CYS A 275 7.61 2.81 15.10
CA CYS A 275 6.60 2.14 15.92
C CYS A 275 5.47 1.58 15.05
N PHE A 276 4.93 2.38 14.12
CA PHE A 276 3.91 1.89 13.19
C PHE A 276 4.43 0.72 12.34
N CYS A 277 5.66 0.81 11.82
CA CYS A 277 6.24 -0.27 11.03
C CYS A 277 6.31 -1.57 11.82
N GLU A 278 6.81 -1.52 13.06
CA GLU A 278 6.89 -2.69 13.94
C GLU A 278 5.52 -3.32 14.22
N GLN A 279 4.52 -2.50 14.56
CA GLN A 279 3.15 -2.96 14.74
C GLN A 279 2.62 -3.60 13.45
N ALA A 280 2.75 -2.91 12.31
CA ALA A 280 2.27 -3.40 11.02
C ALA A 280 2.89 -4.75 10.65
N ARG A 281 4.20 -4.94 10.86
CA ARG A 281 4.88 -6.22 10.60
C ARG A 281 4.36 -7.34 11.46
N TRP A 282 4.15 -7.08 12.75
CA TRP A 282 3.54 -8.06 13.64
C TRP A 282 2.15 -8.51 13.15
N TYR A 283 1.31 -7.57 12.70
CA TYR A 283 -0.02 -7.90 12.17
C TYR A 283 0.01 -8.61 10.80
N LEU A 284 1.01 -8.32 9.95
CA LEU A 284 1.19 -8.97 8.66
C LEU A 284 1.69 -10.42 8.82
N GLY A 285 2.43 -10.72 9.87
CA GLY A 285 2.94 -12.07 10.17
C GLY A 285 4.12 -12.42 9.28
N ASN A 286 4.01 -13.50 8.50
CA ASN A 286 5.08 -13.96 7.62
C ASN A 286 5.37 -12.92 6.53
N GLU A 287 6.54 -12.28 6.61
CA GLU A 287 6.94 -11.22 5.68
C GLU A 287 7.12 -11.71 4.24
N GLU A 288 7.65 -12.92 4.05
CA GLU A 288 7.86 -13.49 2.71
C GLU A 288 6.52 -13.74 2.02
N GLU A 289 5.58 -14.39 2.73
CA GLU A 289 4.23 -14.62 2.21
C GLU A 289 3.51 -13.29 1.91
N ALA A 290 3.59 -12.34 2.83
CA ALA A 290 3.01 -11.02 2.66
C ALA A 290 3.65 -10.27 1.48
N TYR A 291 4.96 -10.40 1.26
CA TYR A 291 5.64 -9.79 0.12
C TYR A 291 5.20 -10.39 -1.21
N GLU A 292 5.09 -11.72 -1.30
CA GLU A 292 4.66 -12.41 -2.53
C GLU A 292 3.20 -12.08 -2.90
N ARG A 293 2.34 -11.94 -1.90
CA ARG A 293 0.90 -11.69 -2.10
C ARG A 293 0.56 -10.22 -2.28
N GLU A 294 1.18 -9.34 -1.50
CA GLU A 294 0.91 -7.90 -1.50
C GLU A 294 2.15 -7.11 -1.04
N CYS A 295 3.16 -7.04 -1.90
CA CYS A 295 4.42 -6.37 -1.61
C CYS A 295 4.28 -4.90 -1.18
N ARG A 296 3.16 -4.23 -1.50
CA ARG A 296 2.95 -2.82 -1.12
C ARG A 296 2.83 -2.68 0.39
N LEU A 297 2.15 -3.60 1.08
CA LEU A 297 2.05 -3.57 2.54
C LEU A 297 3.43 -3.63 3.19
N ILE A 298 4.32 -4.45 2.64
CA ILE A 298 5.71 -4.61 3.08
C ILE A 298 6.54 -3.34 2.81
N LYS A 299 6.42 -2.75 1.62
CA LYS A 299 7.11 -1.49 1.29
C LYS A 299 6.69 -0.35 2.22
N HIS A 300 5.40 -0.25 2.53
CA HIS A 300 4.83 0.79 3.39
C HIS A 300 4.97 0.52 4.90
N SER A 301 5.54 -0.61 5.31
CA SER A 301 5.79 -0.95 6.73
C SER A 301 7.27 -1.21 6.98
N ARG A 302 8.15 -0.60 6.19
CA ARG A 302 9.61 -0.73 6.36
C ARG A 302 10.14 0.43 7.19
N ALA A 303 10.79 0.09 8.30
CA ALA A 303 11.37 1.07 9.22
C ALA A 303 12.42 1.95 8.55
N ASP A 304 12.46 3.22 8.95
CA ASP A 304 13.52 4.16 8.59
C ASP A 304 14.71 3.96 9.54
N LEU A 305 15.72 3.24 9.04
CA LEU A 305 16.94 2.89 9.76
C LEU A 305 18.20 3.54 9.17
N ASN A 306 18.10 4.20 8.01
CA ASN A 306 19.27 4.72 7.31
C ASN A 306 18.93 5.97 6.50
N ARG A 307 19.96 6.79 6.25
CA ARG A 307 19.83 8.11 5.62
C ARG A 307 19.12 8.11 4.25
N ARG A 308 19.09 6.95 3.55
CA ARG A 308 18.39 6.81 2.27
C ARG A 308 16.97 6.31 2.51
N PHE A 309 16.09 7.25 2.85
CA PHE A 309 14.66 6.96 2.95
C PHE A 309 14.01 6.95 1.55
N GLY A 310 13.37 5.84 1.18
CA GLY A 310 12.61 5.74 -0.05
C GLY A 310 12.52 4.32 -0.60
N HIS A 311 11.31 3.92 -0.95
CA HIS A 311 11.02 2.70 -1.70
C HIS A 311 10.14 3.04 -2.90
N ALA A 312 10.32 2.30 -4.00
CA ALA A 312 9.49 2.52 -5.19
C ALA A 312 8.00 2.39 -4.85
N GLY A 313 7.24 3.47 -5.05
CA GLY A 313 5.81 3.58 -4.75
C GLY A 313 5.46 4.18 -3.37
N THR A 314 6.44 4.54 -2.54
CA THR A 314 6.20 5.21 -1.24
C THR A 314 6.47 6.71 -1.29
N THR A 315 7.33 7.16 -2.20
CA THR A 315 7.62 8.59 -2.41
C THR A 315 6.49 9.24 -3.20
N PRO A 316 5.99 10.42 -2.78
CA PRO A 316 5.10 11.22 -3.61
C PRO A 316 5.76 11.53 -4.96
N THR A 317 5.00 11.43 -6.04
CA THR A 317 5.42 11.77 -7.42
C THR A 317 4.58 12.90 -7.95
#